data_AF-A0A933AVP4-F1
#
_entry.id   AF-A0A933AVP4-F1
#
_cell.length_a   1.000
_cell.length_b   1.000
_cell.length_c   1.000
_cell.angle_alpha   90.00
_cell.angle_beta   90.00
_cell.angle_gamma   90.00
#
_symmetry.space_group_name_H-M   'P 1'
#
loop_
_entity.id
_entity.type
_entity.pdbx_description
1 polymer ?
#
loop_
_entity_poly.entity_id
_entity_poly.type
_entity_poly.pdbx_seq_one_letter_code
_entity_poly.pdbx_strand_id
1 'polypeptide(L)'
;MNNVRGRVWQWMLRPSRQLREEIVSMQQEKMGAMTTGELIGRVLNNVALLTEKEIELAKLEARENVSQMVGSVVLLVGGAVLLLVAFVCLIVAGILALSAIMPGWLAAVLVGVFLAIVGLVLALIGRGRLTTKPLSRTLETLKEDFRWARQQLIPSEK
;
A
#
# COMPACT_ATOMS: atom_id res chain seq x y z
N MET A 1 7.10 59.42 -33.26
CA MET A 1 7.21 58.12 -32.59
C MET A 1 6.16 57.97 -31.48
N ASN A 2 5.18 57.10 -31.74
CA ASN A 2 4.74 56.06 -30.81
C ASN A 2 3.92 56.50 -29.58
N ASN A 3 2.71 57.02 -29.80
CA ASN A 3 1.71 57.21 -28.75
C ASN A 3 0.97 55.90 -28.38
N VAL A 4 1.72 54.81 -28.17
CA VAL A 4 1.17 53.50 -27.78
C VAL A 4 0.70 53.53 -26.32
N ARG A 5 1.24 54.47 -25.52
CA ARG A 5 0.97 54.60 -24.08
C ARG A 5 -0.43 55.13 -23.75
N GLY A 6 -1.07 55.87 -24.67
CA GLY A 6 -2.44 56.38 -24.51
C GLY A 6 -3.55 55.33 -24.75
N ARG A 7 -3.27 54.26 -25.51
CA ARG A 7 -4.28 53.23 -25.79
C ARG A 7 -4.49 52.26 -24.63
N VAL A 8 -3.47 52.00 -23.81
CA VAL A 8 -3.54 51.04 -22.70
C VAL A 8 -4.55 51.46 -21.64
N TRP A 9 -4.65 52.77 -21.37
CA TRP A 9 -5.64 53.34 -20.43
C TRP A 9 -7.08 53.20 -20.93
N GLN A 10 -7.29 53.18 -22.25
CA GLN A 10 -8.62 52.98 -22.83
C GLN A 10 -9.11 51.52 -22.72
N TRP A 11 -8.19 50.54 -22.60
CA TRP A 11 -8.55 49.14 -22.35
C TRP A 11 -8.85 48.86 -20.87
N MET A 12 -8.29 49.63 -19.94
CA MET A 12 -8.50 49.44 -18.49
C MET A 12 -9.83 50.00 -17.96
N LEU A 13 -10.36 51.05 -18.59
CA LEU A 13 -11.60 51.72 -18.17
C LEU A 13 -12.86 51.13 -18.82
N ARG A 14 -12.74 50.00 -19.52
CA ARG A 14 -13.91 49.26 -20.01
C ARG A 14 -14.71 48.73 -18.81
N PRO A 15 -16.00 49.11 -18.66
CA PRO A 15 -16.83 48.62 -17.58
C PRO A 15 -16.85 47.09 -17.61
N SER A 16 -16.50 46.45 -16.49
CA SER A 16 -16.39 44.98 -16.35
C SER A 16 -17.66 44.20 -16.70
N ARG A 17 -18.81 44.89 -16.81
CA ARG A 17 -20.06 44.33 -17.37
C ARG A 17 -19.93 43.97 -18.85
N GLN A 18 -19.27 44.82 -19.65
CA GLN A 18 -19.15 44.60 -21.09
C GLN A 18 -18.19 43.45 -21.42
N LEU A 19 -17.09 43.30 -20.68
CA LEU A 19 -16.17 42.17 -20.86
C LEU A 19 -16.83 40.84 -20.46
N ARG A 20 -17.65 40.84 -19.40
CA ARG A 20 -18.45 39.66 -19.05
C ARG A 20 -19.46 39.35 -20.14
N GLU A 21 -20.15 40.34 -20.68
CA GLU A 21 -21.13 40.13 -21.74
C GLU A 21 -20.47 39.70 -23.05
N GLU A 22 -19.28 40.20 -23.38
CA GLU A 22 -18.50 39.81 -24.57
C GLU A 22 -17.92 38.39 -24.44
N ILE A 23 -17.42 38.01 -23.27
CA ILE A 23 -16.96 36.63 -23.02
C ILE A 23 -18.15 35.67 -23.00
N VAL A 24 -19.27 36.06 -22.38
CA VAL A 24 -20.50 35.27 -22.34
C VAL A 24 -21.10 35.15 -23.73
N SER A 25 -21.13 36.20 -24.55
CA SER A 25 -21.67 36.14 -25.92
C SER A 25 -20.77 35.33 -26.85
N MET A 26 -19.44 35.47 -26.76
CA MET A 26 -18.49 34.62 -27.47
C MET A 26 -18.57 33.15 -27.01
N GLN A 27 -18.80 32.91 -25.70
CA GLN A 27 -19.09 31.57 -25.21
C GLN A 27 -20.44 31.07 -25.69
N GLN A 28 -21.47 31.91 -25.80
CA GLN A 28 -22.82 31.52 -26.18
C GLN A 28 -22.92 31.20 -27.68
N GLU A 29 -22.09 31.83 -28.52
CA GLU A 29 -21.88 31.46 -29.92
C GLU A 29 -21.11 30.14 -30.04
N LYS A 30 -20.03 29.97 -29.25
CA LYS A 30 -19.27 28.70 -29.21
C LYS A 30 -20.06 27.55 -28.59
N MET A 31 -20.89 27.80 -27.58
CA MET A 31 -21.66 26.81 -26.83
C MET A 31 -23.01 26.51 -27.51
N GLY A 32 -23.61 27.48 -28.20
CA GLY A 32 -24.80 27.26 -29.04
C GLY A 32 -24.51 26.43 -30.29
N ALA A 33 -23.25 26.41 -30.74
CA ALA A 33 -22.77 25.50 -31.79
C ALA A 33 -22.21 24.17 -31.24
N MET A 34 -21.92 24.08 -29.93
CA MET A 34 -21.49 22.82 -29.31
C MET A 34 -22.70 21.91 -29.13
N THR A 35 -22.67 20.80 -29.84
CA THR A 35 -23.74 19.80 -29.75
C THR A 35 -23.74 19.16 -28.37
N THR A 36 -24.89 18.68 -27.90
CA THR A 36 -24.99 17.88 -26.65
C THR A 36 -24.02 16.70 -26.65
N GLY A 37 -23.68 16.16 -27.82
CA GLY A 37 -22.66 15.12 -28.00
C GLY A 37 -21.25 15.57 -27.62
N GLU A 38 -20.90 16.85 -27.81
CA GLU A 38 -19.58 17.39 -27.50
C GLU A 38 -19.36 17.59 -25.98
N LEU A 39 -20.44 17.90 -25.25
CA LEU A 39 -20.44 17.96 -23.78
C LEU A 39 -20.34 16.56 -23.16
N ILE A 40 -21.09 15.59 -23.70
CA ILE A 40 -21.01 14.18 -23.29
C ILE A 40 -19.61 13.62 -23.57
N GLY A 41 -19.03 13.94 -24.72
CA GLY A 41 -17.66 13.57 -25.07
C GLY A 41 -16.63 14.07 -24.06
N ARG A 42 -16.75 15.31 -23.56
CA ARG A 42 -15.84 15.84 -22.52
C ARG A 42 -16.02 15.18 -21.16
N VAL A 43 -17.25 14.88 -20.74
CA VAL A 43 -17.49 14.19 -19.47
C VAL A 43 -16.91 12.77 -19.52
N LEU A 44 -17.14 12.03 -20.61
CA LEU A 44 -16.54 10.71 -20.80
C LEU A 44 -15.00 10.76 -20.81
N ASN A 45 -14.41 11.77 -21.47
CA ASN A 45 -12.97 11.93 -21.51
C ASN A 45 -12.39 12.29 -20.13
N ASN A 46 -13.09 13.11 -19.35
CA ASN A 46 -12.70 13.44 -17.97
C ASN A 46 -12.82 12.22 -17.03
N VAL A 47 -13.84 11.38 -17.20
CA VAL A 47 -13.99 10.12 -16.46
C VAL A 47 -12.85 9.17 -16.81
N ALA A 48 -12.53 9.00 -18.10
CA ALA A 48 -11.40 8.17 -18.53
C ALA A 48 -10.06 8.66 -17.95
N LEU A 49 -9.83 9.97 -17.96
CA LEU A 49 -8.65 10.59 -17.33
C LEU A 49 -8.60 10.36 -15.82
N LEU A 50 -9.74 10.46 -15.11
CA LEU A 50 -9.81 10.18 -13.68
C LEU A 50 -9.51 8.71 -13.37
N THR A 51 -10.08 7.78 -14.15
CA THR A 51 -9.84 6.35 -13.96
C THR A 51 -8.37 5.99 -14.19
N GLU A 52 -7.75 6.56 -15.22
CA GLU A 52 -6.31 6.38 -15.45
C GLU A 52 -5.48 6.90 -14.27
N LYS A 53 -5.87 8.05 -13.70
CA LYS A 53 -5.21 8.65 -12.53
C LYS A 53 -5.41 7.83 -11.25
N GLU A 54 -6.58 7.28 -11.00
CA GLU A 54 -6.80 6.39 -9.85
C GLU A 54 -6.02 5.09 -9.99
N ILE A 55 -5.90 4.53 -11.19
CA ILE A 55 -5.06 3.35 -11.44
C ILE A 55 -3.58 3.69 -11.22
N GLU A 56 -3.13 4.86 -11.68
CA GLU A 56 -1.76 5.34 -11.44
C GLU A 56 -1.49 5.52 -9.94
N LEU A 57 -2.43 6.13 -9.22
CA LEU A 57 -2.35 6.32 -7.77
C LEU A 57 -2.35 4.98 -7.02
N ALA A 58 -3.25 4.07 -7.37
CA ALA A 58 -3.33 2.73 -6.77
C ALA A 58 -2.05 1.93 -7.02
N LYS A 59 -1.43 2.06 -8.20
CA LYS A 59 -0.13 1.46 -8.51
C LYS A 59 0.98 2.05 -7.65
N LEU A 60 0.98 3.37 -7.42
CA LEU A 60 1.95 4.04 -6.55
C LEU A 60 1.79 3.59 -5.10
N GLU A 61 0.56 3.61 -4.57
CA GLU A 61 0.27 3.20 -3.20
C GLU A 61 0.57 1.71 -2.98
N ALA A 62 0.27 0.84 -3.95
CA ALA A 62 0.67 -0.56 -3.90
C ALA A 62 2.19 -0.72 -3.85
N ARG A 63 2.96 0.05 -4.63
CA ARG A 63 4.43 0.02 -4.61
C ARG A 63 4.99 0.55 -3.30
N GLU A 64 4.45 1.65 -2.78
CA GLU A 64 4.81 2.25 -1.49
C GLU A 64 4.63 1.22 -0.37
N ASN A 65 3.43 0.61 -0.29
CA ASN A 65 3.08 -0.41 0.69
C ASN A 65 4.00 -1.64 0.60
N VAL A 66 4.29 -2.11 -0.61
CA VAL A 66 5.23 -3.21 -0.83
C VAL A 66 6.64 -2.83 -0.38
N SER A 67 7.12 -1.63 -0.71
CA SER A 67 8.47 -1.21 -0.34
C SER A 67 8.63 -1.08 1.18
N GLN A 68 7.63 -0.55 1.87
CA GLN A 68 7.62 -0.43 3.34
C GLN A 68 7.58 -1.79 4.01
N MET A 69 6.77 -2.73 3.48
CA MET A 69 6.75 -4.12 3.94
C MET A 69 8.11 -4.79 3.74
N VAL A 70 8.71 -4.65 2.55
CA VAL A 70 10.03 -5.24 2.25
C VAL A 70 11.10 -4.67 3.18
N GLY A 71 11.15 -3.36 3.38
CA GLY A 71 12.10 -2.73 4.30
C GLY A 71 11.97 -3.26 5.73
N SER A 72 10.73 -3.42 6.20
CA SER A 72 10.44 -3.98 7.53
C SER A 72 10.86 -5.44 7.66
N VAL A 73 10.60 -6.26 6.63
CA VAL A 73 11.00 -7.67 6.59
C VAL A 73 12.53 -7.80 6.58
N VAL A 74 13.24 -6.97 5.81
CA VAL A 74 14.71 -6.98 5.78
C VAL A 74 15.29 -6.68 7.15
N LEU A 75 14.78 -5.65 7.85
CA LEU A 75 15.22 -5.32 9.20
C LEU A 75 14.90 -6.44 10.21
N LEU A 76 13.73 -7.07 10.09
CA LEU A 76 13.33 -8.16 10.98
C LEU A 76 14.22 -9.39 10.77
N VAL A 77 14.45 -9.79 9.52
CA VAL A 77 15.34 -10.92 9.19
C VAL A 77 16.78 -10.61 9.61
N GLY A 78 17.29 -9.42 9.30
CA GLY A 78 18.63 -9.00 9.71
C GLY A 78 18.80 -9.00 11.24
N GLY A 79 17.82 -8.46 11.97
CA GLY A 79 17.79 -8.48 13.43
C GLY A 79 17.71 -9.89 14.00
N ALA A 80 16.89 -10.77 13.41
CA ALA A 80 16.78 -12.17 13.82
C ALA A 80 18.11 -12.93 13.63
N VAL A 81 18.82 -12.69 12.52
CA VAL A 81 20.15 -13.28 12.28
C VAL A 81 21.17 -12.79 13.31
N LEU A 82 21.21 -11.49 13.60
CA LEU A 82 22.12 -10.94 14.62
C LEU A 82 21.81 -11.49 16.02
N LEU A 83 20.53 -11.60 16.38
CA LEU A 83 20.13 -12.22 17.64
C LEU A 83 20.52 -13.70 17.71
N LEU A 84 20.40 -14.44 16.61
CA LEU A 84 20.85 -15.83 16.53
C LEU A 84 22.37 -15.93 16.79
N VAL A 85 23.16 -15.09 16.13
CA VAL A 85 24.62 -15.06 16.33
C VAL A 85 24.97 -14.70 17.77
N ALA A 86 24.34 -13.67 18.32
CA ALA A 86 24.53 -13.27 19.72
C ALA A 86 24.16 -14.39 20.70
N PHE A 87 23.07 -15.13 20.41
CA PHE A 87 22.64 -16.26 21.21
C PHE A 87 23.65 -17.41 21.18
N VAL A 88 24.20 -17.76 20.01
CA VAL A 88 25.27 -18.76 19.91
C VAL A 88 26.51 -18.33 20.70
N CYS A 89 26.91 -17.06 20.59
CA CYS A 89 28.01 -16.51 21.38
C CYS A 89 27.76 -16.61 22.89
N LEU A 90 26.53 -16.36 23.35
CA LEU A 90 26.15 -16.52 24.76
C LEU A 90 26.23 -17.98 25.23
N ILE A 91 25.83 -18.94 24.38
CA ILE A 91 25.96 -20.37 24.69
C ILE A 91 27.43 -20.73 24.87
N VAL A 92 28.29 -20.33 23.92
CA VAL A 92 29.73 -20.60 24.00
C VAL A 92 30.33 -19.93 25.24
N ALA A 93 29.99 -18.67 25.51
CA ALA A 93 30.45 -17.96 26.69
C ALA A 93 30.02 -18.66 28.00
N GLY A 94 28.77 -19.14 28.07
CA GLY A 94 28.27 -19.90 29.20
C GLY A 94 29.01 -21.23 29.41
N ILE A 95 29.28 -21.96 28.32
CA ILE A 95 30.08 -23.19 28.37
C ILE A 95 31.49 -22.89 28.87
N LEU A 96 32.15 -21.85 28.34
CA LEU A 96 33.49 -21.45 28.75
C LEU A 96 33.52 -21.03 30.23
N ALA A 97 32.54 -20.24 30.68
CA ALA A 97 32.43 -19.82 32.08
C ALA A 97 32.26 -21.02 33.02
N LEU A 98 31.40 -21.99 32.68
CA LEU A 98 31.24 -23.21 33.48
C LEU A 98 32.47 -24.12 33.38
N SER A 99 33.16 -24.14 32.24
CA SER A 99 34.37 -24.95 32.06
C SER A 99 35.53 -24.53 32.96
N ALA A 100 35.49 -23.32 33.53
CA ALA A 100 36.47 -22.86 34.51
C ALA A 100 36.35 -23.59 35.86
N ILE A 101 35.20 -24.21 36.15
CA ILE A 101 34.88 -24.85 37.43
C ILE A 101 34.58 -26.35 37.30
N MET A 102 34.36 -26.86 36.09
CA MET A 102 34.09 -28.28 35.82
C MET A 102 34.61 -28.69 34.43
N PRO A 103 34.70 -30.00 34.11
CA PRO A 103 35.12 -30.44 32.77
C PRO A 103 34.24 -29.85 31.66
N GLY A 104 34.86 -29.36 30.59
CA GLY A 104 34.15 -28.67 29.50
C GLY A 104 33.03 -29.49 28.84
N TRP A 105 33.18 -30.83 28.79
CA TRP A 105 32.13 -31.72 28.28
C TRP A 105 30.88 -31.70 29.17
N LEU A 106 31.04 -31.63 30.50
CA LEU A 106 29.93 -31.57 31.44
C LEU A 106 29.24 -30.20 31.41
N ALA A 107 30.02 -29.13 31.28
CA ALA A 107 29.51 -27.77 31.08
C ALA A 107 28.64 -27.67 29.81
N ALA A 108 29.11 -28.23 28.69
CA ALA A 108 28.36 -28.26 27.44
C ALA A 108 27.05 -29.03 27.56
N VAL A 109 27.07 -30.19 28.24
CA VAL A 109 25.85 -30.99 28.49
C VAL A 109 24.85 -30.21 29.36
N LEU A 110 25.29 -29.57 30.45
CA LEU A 110 24.40 -28.81 31.33
C LEU A 110 23.74 -27.63 30.61
N VAL A 111 24.53 -26.84 29.87
CA VAL A 111 24.00 -25.72 29.09
C VAL A 111 23.04 -26.22 28.02
N GLY A 112 23.37 -27.33 27.34
CA GLY A 112 22.50 -27.98 26.36
C GLY A 112 21.17 -28.45 26.93
N VAL A 113 21.17 -29.10 28.09
CA VAL A 113 19.94 -29.55 28.77
C VAL A 113 19.09 -28.35 29.19
N PHE A 114 19.71 -27.30 29.75
CA PHE A 114 19.00 -26.07 30.11
C PHE A 114 18.31 -25.44 28.89
N LEU A 115 19.02 -25.30 27.78
CA LEU A 115 18.48 -24.79 26.51
C LEU A 115 17.37 -25.68 25.95
N ALA A 116 17.50 -26.99 26.06
CA ALA A 116 16.48 -27.94 25.60
C ALA A 116 15.17 -27.78 26.38
N ILE A 117 15.25 -27.58 27.70
CA ILE A 117 14.07 -27.34 28.55
C ILE A 117 13.41 -26.01 28.17
N VAL A 118 14.20 -24.93 28.07
CA VAL A 118 13.69 -23.61 27.65
C VAL A 118 13.05 -23.69 26.25
N GLY A 119 13.74 -24.34 25.31
CA GLY A 119 13.26 -24.55 23.95
C GLY A 119 11.96 -25.35 23.89
N LEU A 120 11.83 -26.40 24.71
CA LEU A 120 10.61 -27.18 24.82
C LEU A 120 9.44 -26.33 25.35
N VAL A 121 9.66 -25.54 26.41
CA VAL A 121 8.62 -24.64 26.95
C VAL A 121 8.18 -23.60 25.91
N LEU A 122 9.14 -22.96 25.24
CA LEU A 122 8.85 -22.00 24.18
C LEU A 122 8.12 -22.66 23.00
N ALA A 123 8.51 -23.87 22.61
CA ALA A 123 7.85 -24.62 21.54
C ALA A 123 6.40 -24.97 21.90
N LEU A 124 6.14 -25.37 23.15
CA LEU A 124 4.78 -25.65 23.63
C LEU A 124 3.91 -24.38 23.67
N ILE A 125 4.46 -23.26 24.14
CA ILE A 125 3.77 -21.96 24.12
C ILE A 125 3.50 -21.51 22.68
N GLY A 126 4.51 -21.60 21.82
CA GLY A 126 4.43 -21.24 20.41
C GLY A 126 3.37 -22.07 19.71
N ARG A 127 3.35 -23.38 19.94
CA ARG A 127 2.34 -24.31 19.39
C ARG A 127 0.93 -23.96 19.86
N GLY A 128 0.76 -23.52 21.11
CA GLY A 128 -0.52 -23.02 21.62
C GLY A 128 -0.96 -21.68 21.03
N ARG A 129 0.00 -20.84 20.62
CA ARG A 129 -0.25 -19.53 19.98
C ARG A 129 -0.40 -19.60 18.47
N LEU A 130 -0.01 -20.72 17.84
CA LEU A 130 -0.44 -21.09 16.50
C LEU A 130 -1.93 -21.47 16.54
N THR A 131 -2.78 -20.51 16.96
CA THR A 131 -4.16 -20.54 16.54
C THR A 131 -4.13 -20.24 15.05
N THR A 132 -4.21 -21.29 14.25
CA THR A 132 -4.84 -21.22 12.94
C THR A 132 -6.28 -20.77 13.17
N LYS A 133 -6.51 -19.51 13.61
CA LYS A 133 -7.74 -18.82 13.26
C LYS A 133 -7.57 -18.60 11.79
N PRO A 134 -8.04 -19.54 10.95
CA PRO A 134 -7.72 -19.45 9.55
C PRO A 134 -8.39 -18.16 9.10
N LEU A 135 -7.93 -17.64 7.98
CA LEU A 135 -8.75 -16.81 7.10
C LEU A 135 -10.14 -17.43 6.80
N SER A 136 -10.63 -18.47 7.49
CA SER A 136 -12.01 -18.98 7.53
C SER A 136 -13.06 -17.92 7.22
N ARG A 137 -13.14 -16.80 7.94
CA ARG A 137 -14.05 -15.70 7.61
C ARG A 137 -13.80 -15.11 6.22
N THR A 138 -12.55 -14.77 5.89
CA THR A 138 -12.16 -14.22 4.58
C THR A 138 -12.34 -15.21 3.43
N LEU A 139 -12.05 -16.50 3.65
CA LEU A 139 -12.21 -17.60 2.72
C LEU A 139 -13.70 -17.95 2.54
N GLU A 140 -14.50 -17.81 3.59
CA GLU A 140 -15.96 -18.00 3.54
C GLU A 140 -16.62 -16.88 2.75
N THR A 141 -16.22 -15.62 2.98
CA THR A 141 -16.65 -14.47 2.14
C THR A 141 -16.21 -14.64 0.68
N LEU A 142 -14.95 -14.99 0.41
CA LEU A 142 -14.48 -15.24 -0.96
C LEU A 142 -15.23 -16.42 -1.62
N LYS A 143 -15.57 -17.46 -0.85
CA LYS A 143 -16.30 -18.63 -1.37
C LYS A 143 -17.78 -18.32 -1.59
N GLU A 144 -18.36 -17.39 -0.86
CA GLU A 144 -19.67 -16.82 -1.16
C GLU A 144 -19.62 -15.97 -2.42
N ASP A 145 -18.65 -15.08 -2.57
CA ASP A 145 -18.50 -14.22 -3.75
C ASP A 145 -18.30 -15.04 -5.03
N PHE A 146 -17.50 -16.11 -4.98
CA PHE A 146 -17.38 -17.06 -6.10
C PHE A 146 -18.67 -17.81 -6.40
N ARG A 147 -19.49 -18.13 -5.38
CA ARG A 147 -20.80 -18.76 -5.59
C ARG A 147 -21.77 -17.82 -6.28
N TRP A 148 -21.85 -16.57 -5.84
CA TRP A 148 -22.68 -15.52 -6.48
C TRP A 148 -22.23 -15.24 -7.93
N ALA A 149 -20.91 -15.10 -8.16
CA ALA A 149 -20.37 -14.86 -9.50
C ALA A 149 -20.64 -16.02 -10.46
N ARG A 150 -20.51 -17.27 -9.98
CA ARG A 150 -20.81 -18.47 -10.79
C ARG A 150 -22.29 -18.57 -11.17
N GLN A 151 -23.19 -18.11 -10.30
CA GLN A 151 -24.63 -18.10 -10.55
C GLN A 151 -25.04 -17.03 -11.57
N GLN A 152 -24.33 -15.90 -11.64
CA GLN A 152 -24.59 -14.87 -12.65
C GLN A 152 -23.98 -15.19 -14.02
N LEU A 153 -22.84 -15.88 -14.06
CA LEU A 153 -22.15 -16.21 -15.33
C LEU A 153 -22.68 -17.46 -16.03
N ILE A 154 -23.52 -18.27 -15.37
CA ILE A 154 -24.23 -19.40 -15.98
C ILE A 154 -25.73 -19.09 -15.95
N PRO A 155 -26.27 -18.32 -16.91
CA PRO A 155 -27.70 -18.32 -17.14
C PRO A 155 -28.08 -19.74 -17.55
N SER A 156 -28.77 -20.48 -16.68
CA SER A 156 -29.38 -21.74 -17.11
C SER A 156 -30.56 -21.37 -17.99
N GLU A 157 -30.33 -21.29 -19.28
CA GLU A 157 -31.38 -21.22 -20.28
C GLU A 157 -32.22 -22.50 -20.18
N LYS A 158 -33.45 -22.35 -19.69
CA LYS A 158 -34.57 -23.24 -19.96
C LYS A 158 -35.83 -22.40 -20.11
#